data_AF-A0A9P8VWA9-F1
#
_entry.id   AF-A0A9P8VWA9-F1
#
_cell.length_a   1.000
_cell.length_b   1.000
_cell.length_c   1.000
_cell.angle_alpha   90.00
_cell.angle_beta   90.00
_cell.angle_gamma   90.00
#
_symmetry.space_group_name_H-M   'P 1'
#
loop_
_entity.id
_entity.type
_entity.pdbx_description
1 polymer ?
#
loop_
_entity_poly.entity_id
_entity_poly.type
_entity_poly.pdbx_seq_one_letter_code
_entity_poly.pdbx_strand_id
1 'polypeptide(L)'
;AVPIFQGFISDEHDDEHPVYLKRNSVLHLALFVPWEAFLSKMQGDITDIWSDYEVALSPRLRFHVSNISLLRKSAEDARKDAKLWASRSEGDDTVD
;
A
#
# COMPACT_ATOMS: atom_id res chain seq x y z
N ALA A 1 8.81 -12.83 -14.29
CA ALA A 1 9.28 -12.25 -13.01
C ALA A 1 8.77 -13.10 -11.86
N VAL A 2 9.56 -13.34 -10.81
CA VAL A 2 9.09 -14.04 -9.60
C VAL A 2 8.58 -12.98 -8.62
N PRO A 3 7.30 -13.02 -8.19
CA PRO A 3 6.80 -12.07 -7.20
C PRO A 3 7.44 -12.33 -5.84
N ILE A 4 8.15 -11.33 -5.31
CA ILE A 4 8.75 -11.40 -3.96
C ILE A 4 7.78 -10.72 -2.98
N PHE A 5 7.23 -11.52 -2.06
CA PHE A 5 6.41 -11.02 -0.96
C PHE A 5 7.32 -10.61 0.21
N GLN A 6 7.73 -9.34 0.26
CA GLN A 6 8.56 -8.78 1.34
C GLN A 6 7.78 -8.52 2.64
N GLY A 7 6.51 -8.96 2.74
CA GLY A 7 5.62 -8.64 3.86
C GLY A 7 5.15 -7.18 3.89
N PHE A 8 5.46 -6.40 2.87
CA PHE A 8 5.03 -5.01 2.71
C PHE A 8 3.98 -4.88 1.60
N ILE A 9 2.87 -4.21 1.91
CA ILE A 9 1.79 -3.86 0.98
C ILE A 9 1.51 -2.35 1.09
N SER A 10 1.34 -1.69 -0.05
CA SER A 10 1.04 -0.25 -0.17
C SER A 10 -0.07 -0.03 -1.17
N ASP A 11 -0.82 1.07 -1.05
CA ASP A 11 -1.86 1.50 -2.00
C ASP A 11 -1.33 2.38 -3.15
N GLU A 12 -0.01 2.55 -3.23
CA GLU A 12 0.60 3.35 -4.28
C GLU A 12 0.72 2.50 -5.56
N HIS A 13 -0.17 2.73 -6.51
CA HIS A 13 -0.25 1.95 -7.75
C HIS A 13 0.53 2.54 -8.92
N ASP A 14 1.12 3.73 -8.71
CA ASP A 14 1.79 4.55 -9.74
C ASP A 14 3.33 4.34 -9.76
N ASP A 15 3.78 3.16 -9.33
CA ASP A 15 5.18 2.76 -9.41
C ASP A 15 5.60 2.60 -10.88
N GLU A 16 5.94 3.71 -11.56
CA GLU A 16 6.63 3.71 -12.84
C GLU A 16 8.11 3.33 -12.63
N HIS A 17 8.34 2.07 -12.25
CA HIS A 17 9.70 1.55 -12.15
C HIS A 17 10.00 0.68 -13.38
N PRO A 18 11.06 0.97 -14.16
CA PRO A 18 11.30 0.33 -15.46
C PRO A 18 11.57 -1.19 -15.39
N VAL A 19 11.78 -1.72 -14.18
CA VAL A 19 12.07 -3.14 -13.92
C VAL A 19 10.97 -3.83 -13.11
N TYR A 20 10.10 -3.07 -12.43
CA TYR A 20 9.06 -3.63 -11.56
C TYR A 20 7.68 -3.44 -12.19
N LEU A 21 7.04 -4.55 -12.50
CA LEU A 21 5.64 -4.57 -12.90
C LEU A 21 4.80 -4.09 -11.71
N LYS A 22 4.16 -2.90 -11.82
CA LYS A 22 3.10 -2.32 -10.94
C LYS A 22 2.72 -3.20 -9.74
N ARG A 23 3.65 -3.28 -8.78
CA ARG A 23 3.72 -4.40 -7.82
C ARG A 23 2.50 -4.42 -6.92
N ASN A 24 2.10 -3.25 -6.46
CA ASN A 24 0.98 -3.12 -5.53
C ASN A 24 -0.35 -3.53 -6.18
N SER A 25 -0.58 -3.20 -7.45
CA SER A 25 -1.76 -3.64 -8.20
C SER A 25 -1.81 -5.17 -8.32
N VAL A 26 -0.68 -5.80 -8.62
CA VAL A 26 -0.56 -7.28 -8.65
C VAL A 26 -0.88 -7.90 -7.28
N LEU A 27 -0.30 -7.35 -6.21
CA LEU A 27 -0.51 -7.87 -4.86
C LEU A 27 -1.97 -7.72 -4.41
N HIS A 28 -2.60 -6.59 -4.71
CA HIS A 28 -3.99 -6.35 -4.40
C HIS A 28 -4.92 -7.29 -5.17
N LEU A 29 -4.67 -7.50 -6.46
CA LEU A 29 -5.40 -8.50 -7.25
C LEU A 29 -5.27 -9.90 -6.65
N ALA A 30 -4.05 -10.32 -6.29
CA ALA A 30 -3.80 -11.65 -5.72
C ALA A 30 -4.47 -11.86 -4.35
N LEU A 31 -4.64 -10.81 -3.56
CA LEU A 31 -5.20 -10.90 -2.19
C LEU A 31 -6.72 -10.73 -2.15
N PHE A 32 -7.29 -9.90 -3.03
CA PHE A 32 -8.68 -9.46 -2.92
C PHE A 32 -9.59 -9.93 -4.06
N VAL A 33 -9.03 -10.46 -5.15
CA VAL A 33 -9.80 -10.93 -6.30
C VAL A 33 -9.72 -12.47 -6.38
N PRO A 34 -10.87 -13.17 -6.48
CA PRO A 34 -10.88 -14.62 -6.71
C PRO A 34 -10.12 -14.96 -8.00
N TRP A 35 -9.37 -16.07 -7.96
CA TRP A 35 -8.53 -16.51 -9.07
C TRP A 35 -9.33 -16.67 -10.37
N GLU A 36 -10.56 -17.19 -10.29
CA GLU A 36 -11.44 -17.43 -11.43
C GLU A 36 -11.86 -16.13 -12.11
N ALA A 37 -12.08 -15.06 -11.33
CA ALA A 37 -12.41 -13.75 -11.87
C ALA A 37 -11.20 -13.14 -12.58
N PHE A 38 -10.01 -13.30 -12.00
CA PHE A 38 -8.76 -12.81 -12.58
C PHE A 38 -8.46 -13.45 -13.95
N LEU A 39 -8.73 -14.75 -14.14
CA LEU A 39 -8.49 -15.44 -15.42
C LEU A 39 -9.31 -14.87 -16.59
N SER A 40 -10.42 -14.17 -16.32
CA SER A 40 -11.29 -13.60 -17.35
C SER A 40 -10.75 -12.29 -17.95
N LYS A 41 -9.87 -11.57 -17.24
CA LYS A 41 -9.25 -10.32 -17.69
C LYS A 41 -7.74 -10.49 -17.83
N MET A 42 -7.30 -10.83 -19.04
CA MET A 42 -5.87 -11.02 -19.37
C MET A 42 -5.26 -9.91 -20.24
N GLN A 43 -6.03 -8.88 -20.59
CA GLN A 43 -5.57 -7.76 -21.43
C GLN A 43 -5.91 -6.42 -20.77
N GLY A 44 -4.98 -5.47 -20.87
CA GLY A 44 -5.10 -4.13 -20.30
C GLY A 44 -3.96 -3.82 -19.32
N ASP A 45 -3.93 -2.57 -18.88
CA ASP A 45 -3.01 -2.15 -17.82
C ASP A 45 -3.44 -2.76 -16.48
N ILE A 46 -2.47 -3.26 -15.71
CA ILE A 46 -2.77 -3.99 -14.47
C ILE A 46 -3.29 -3.10 -13.34
N THR A 47 -2.96 -1.79 -13.36
CA THR A 47 -3.52 -0.83 -12.41
C THR A 47 -4.98 -0.55 -12.77
N ASP A 48 -5.30 -0.39 -14.05
CA ASP A 48 -6.70 -0.20 -14.49
C ASP A 48 -7.55 -1.44 -14.13
N ILE A 49 -7.01 -2.65 -14.33
CA ILE A 49 -7.67 -3.89 -13.94
C ILE A 49 -7.94 -3.91 -12.44
N TRP A 50 -6.97 -3.51 -11.60
CA TRP A 50 -7.16 -3.41 -10.16
C TRP A 50 -8.27 -2.40 -9.80
N SER A 51 -8.23 -1.20 -10.37
CA SER A 51 -9.23 -0.15 -10.10
C SER A 51 -10.66 -0.59 -10.41
N ASP A 52 -10.87 -1.34 -11.50
CA ASP A 52 -12.18 -1.91 -11.82
C ASP A 52 -12.68 -2.88 -10.74
N TYR A 53 -11.79 -3.76 -10.25
CA TYR A 53 -12.14 -4.72 -9.20
C TYR A 53 -12.35 -4.04 -7.84
N GLU A 54 -11.55 -3.04 -7.51
CA GLU A 54 -11.65 -2.28 -6.25
C GLU A 54 -13.05 -1.68 -6.07
N VAL A 55 -13.61 -1.11 -7.14
CA VAL A 55 -14.97 -0.56 -7.15
C VAL A 55 -16.02 -1.66 -6.94
N ALA A 56 -15.78 -2.86 -7.45
CA ALA A 56 -16.67 -4.01 -7.32
C ALA A 56 -16.53 -4.78 -5.99
N LEU A 57 -15.53 -4.46 -5.15
CA LEU A 57 -15.31 -5.16 -3.88
C LEU A 57 -16.50 -5.03 -2.93
N SER A 58 -16.78 -6.12 -2.20
CA SER A 58 -17.72 -6.09 -1.08
C SER A 58 -17.29 -5.06 -0.02
N PRO A 59 -18.23 -4.48 0.76
CA PRO A 59 -17.90 -3.48 1.78
C PRO A 59 -16.83 -3.93 2.77
N ARG A 60 -16.83 -5.23 3.14
CA ARG A 60 -15.83 -5.79 4.06
C ARG A 60 -14.42 -5.78 3.47
N LEU A 61 -14.26 -6.18 2.21
CA LEU A 61 -12.95 -6.19 1.56
C LEU A 61 -12.47 -4.77 1.27
N ARG A 62 -13.37 -3.88 0.84
CA ARG A 62 -13.06 -2.46 0.65
C ARG A 62 -12.54 -1.82 1.94
N PHE A 63 -13.14 -2.13 3.09
CA PHE A 63 -12.63 -1.68 4.38
C PHE A 63 -11.18 -2.09 4.62
N HIS A 64 -10.80 -3.33 4.30
CA HIS A 64 -9.42 -3.80 4.45
C HIS A 64 -8.45 -3.10 3.50
N VAL A 65 -8.86 -2.88 2.24
CA VAL A 65 -8.07 -2.13 1.26
C VAL A 65 -7.82 -0.71 1.76
N SER A 66 -8.87 0.02 2.16
CA SER A 66 -8.72 1.37 2.70
C SER A 66 -7.89 1.42 3.99
N ASN A 67 -7.93 0.36 4.79
CA ASN A 67 -7.14 0.28 6.01
C ASN A 67 -5.63 0.17 5.72
N ILE A 68 -5.21 -0.42 4.61
CA ILE A 68 -3.78 -0.47 4.20
C ILE A 68 -3.24 0.96 4.06
N SER A 69 -3.98 1.83 3.37
CA SER A 69 -3.63 3.25 3.21
C SER A 69 -3.55 3.98 4.55
N LEU A 70 -4.51 3.72 5.45
CA LEU A 70 -4.55 4.32 6.79
C LEU A 70 -3.37 3.88 7.66
N LEU A 71 -3.03 2.59 7.64
CA LEU A 71 -1.90 2.05 8.39
C LEU A 71 -0.57 2.65 7.91
N ARG A 72 -0.39 2.81 6.59
CA ARG A 72 0.79 3.47 6.03
C ARG A 72 0.90 4.92 6.53
N LYS A 73 -0.16 5.71 6.40
CA LYS A 73 -0.19 7.10 6.88
C LYS A 73 0.08 7.18 8.39
N SER A 74 -0.54 6.31 9.17
CA SER A 74 -0.33 6.24 10.62
C SER A 74 1.12 5.92 10.97
N ALA A 75 1.78 5.02 10.25
CA ALA A 75 3.20 4.71 10.44
C ALA A 75 4.10 5.90 10.07
N GLU A 76 3.78 6.63 9.00
CA GLU A 76 4.50 7.84 8.60
C GLU A 76 4.37 8.95 9.65
N ASP A 77 3.16 9.14 10.18
CA ASP A 77 2.88 10.14 11.22
C ASP A 77 3.58 9.78 12.53
N ALA A 78 3.52 8.51 12.98
CA ALA A 78 4.28 8.04 14.13
C ALA A 78 5.79 8.27 13.97
N ARG A 79 6.34 8.09 12.75
CA ARG A 79 7.75 8.36 12.47
C ARG A 79 8.08 9.86 12.53
N LYS A 80 7.19 10.74 12.09
CA LYS A 80 7.36 12.20 12.21
C LYS A 80 7.29 12.63 13.68
N ASP A 81 6.31 12.12 14.43
CA ASP A 81 6.15 12.42 15.84
C ASP A 81 7.38 12.01 16.65
N ALA A 82 7.91 10.80 16.43
CA ALA A 82 9.13 10.33 17.08
C ALA A 82 10.34 11.25 16.79
N LYS A 83 10.48 11.74 15.55
CA LYS A 83 11.54 12.69 15.17
C LYS A 83 11.38 14.04 15.88
N LEU A 84 10.15 14.55 15.98
CA LEU A 84 9.84 15.79 16.68
C LEU A 84 10.11 15.67 18.19
N TRP A 85 9.82 14.51 18.78
CA TRP A 85 10.10 14.25 20.19
C TRP A 85 11.60 14.21 20.46
N ALA A 86 12.37 13.51 19.63
CA ALA A 86 13.83 13.46 19.75
C ALA A 86 14.47 14.86 19.65
N SER A 87 14.07 15.65 18.65
CA SER A 87 14.60 17.01 18.46
C SER A 87 14.16 18.03 19.51
N ARG A 88 13.09 17.77 20.28
CA ARG A 88 12.70 18.58 21.45
C ARG A 88 13.39 18.14 22.74
N SER A 89 13.73 16.85 22.87
CA SER A 89 14.39 16.30 24.05
C SER A 89 15.87 16.69 24.15
N GLU A 90 16.52 17.09 23.06
CA GLU A 90 17.93 17.49 23.02
C GLU A 90 18.18 18.98 23.37
N GLY A 91 17.17 19.69 23.90
CA GLY A 91 17.20 21.15 24.08
C GLY A 91 16.95 21.69 25.49
N ASP A 92 17.00 20.88 26.54
CA ASP A 92 16.71 21.31 27.92
C ASP A 92 17.77 20.79 28.91
N ASP A 93 19.03 21.23 28.72
CA ASP A 93 20.17 20.96 29.63
C ASP A 93 20.97 22.26 29.88
N THR A 94 20.28 23.39 30.08
CA THR A 94 20.91 24.57 30.70
C THR A 94 20.06 25.05 31.87
N VAL A 95 20.17 24.33 32.97
CA VAL A 95 19.90 24.87 34.31
C VAL A 95 21.20 25.45 34.85
N ASP A 96 21.30 26.79 34.88
CA ASP A 96 22.22 27.58 35.71
C ASP A 96 21.38 28.62 36.48
#